data_AF-A0A952AR94-F1
#
_entry.id   AF-A0A952AR94-F1
#
_cell.length_a   1.000
_cell.length_b   1.000
_cell.length_c   1.000
_cell.angle_alpha   90.00
_cell.angle_beta   90.00
_cell.angle_gamma   90.00
#
_symmetry.space_group_name_H-M   'P 1'
#
loop_
_entity.id
_entity.type
_entity.pdbx_description
1 polymer ?
#
loop_
_entity_poly.entity_id
_entity_poly.type
_entity_poly.pdbx_seq_one_letter_code
_entity_poly.pdbx_strand_id
1 'polypeptide(L)'
;MPSTQDLCPLCNSPLKEPEETKTGKKLQRCSKGEWDANTRQAVGCTYVKWLNSPAETLKEMCPTCGAPLVLQTTRSGKKMKKCSTAGWDRENRVATGCPYVEWLGNTVEELNETCPLCDNKLVKVTTSSGKKMKKCSTAGWNAEFREPTGCTYIEWLNS
;
A
#
# COMPACT_ATOMS: atom_id res chain seq x y z
N MET A 1 -27.73 17.35 -1.82
CA MET A 1 -28.36 16.08 -2.23
C MET A 1 -27.28 15.18 -2.82
N PRO A 2 -26.94 14.02 -2.24
CA PRO A 2 -26.10 13.06 -2.96
C PRO A 2 -26.74 11.68 -2.97
N SER A 3 -27.34 11.30 -4.10
CA SER A 3 -27.80 9.93 -4.32
C SER A 3 -27.62 9.54 -5.79
N THR A 4 -26.38 9.60 -6.29
CA THR A 4 -25.98 8.76 -7.41
C THR A 4 -25.78 7.36 -6.85
N GLN A 5 -26.86 6.57 -6.80
CA GLN A 5 -26.81 5.17 -6.43
C GLN A 5 -25.98 4.43 -7.49
N ASP A 6 -24.72 4.16 -7.16
CA ASP A 6 -23.91 3.20 -7.91
C ASP A 6 -24.63 1.85 -7.87
N LEU A 7 -25.07 1.36 -9.03
CA LEU A 7 -25.70 0.06 -9.17
C LEU A 7 -24.63 -1.03 -9.30
N CYS A 8 -24.90 -2.20 -8.71
CA CYS A 8 -24.06 -3.38 -8.89
C CYS A 8 -24.13 -3.88 -10.35
N PRO A 9 -23.01 -4.04 -11.06
CA PRO A 9 -23.01 -4.50 -12.46
C PRO A 9 -23.37 -6.00 -12.62
N LEU A 10 -23.39 -6.78 -11.51
CA LEU A 10 -23.76 -8.19 -11.56
C LEU A 10 -25.27 -8.43 -11.35
N CYS A 11 -25.93 -7.61 -10.54
CA CYS A 11 -27.32 -7.87 -10.14
C CYS A 11 -28.20 -6.62 -10.09
N ASN A 12 -27.72 -5.48 -10.63
CA ASN A 12 -28.41 -4.18 -10.71
C ASN A 12 -29.03 -3.69 -9.40
N SER A 13 -28.55 -4.20 -8.26
CA SER A 13 -29.02 -3.80 -6.94
C SER A 13 -28.14 -2.67 -6.40
N PRO A 14 -28.65 -1.81 -5.50
CA PRO A 14 -27.87 -0.69 -4.98
C PRO A 14 -26.64 -1.18 -4.21
N LEU A 15 -25.53 -0.45 -4.27
CA LEU A 15 -24.38 -0.70 -3.40
C LEU A 15 -24.66 -0.21 -1.97
N LYS A 16 -24.10 -0.92 -0.99
CA LYS A 16 -24.09 -0.53 0.43
C LYS A 16 -23.16 0.68 0.64
N GLU A 17 -23.26 1.29 1.82
CA GLU A 17 -22.35 2.35 2.25
C GLU A 17 -20.88 1.86 2.25
N PRO A 18 -19.90 2.76 2.04
CA PRO A 18 -18.48 2.43 2.12
C PRO A 18 -18.09 1.85 3.49
N GLU A 19 -17.54 0.64 3.49
CA GLU A 19 -16.96 -0.02 4.65
C GLU A 19 -15.43 0.07 4.59
N GLU A 20 -14.78 0.16 5.75
CA GLU A 20 -13.31 0.15 5.87
C GLU A 20 -12.84 -1.21 6.43
N THR A 21 -11.92 -1.86 5.71
CA THR A 21 -11.32 -3.11 6.18
C THR A 21 -10.38 -2.87 7.36
N LYS A 22 -10.05 -3.93 8.11
CA LYS A 22 -8.98 -3.90 9.14
C LYS A 22 -7.64 -3.35 8.65
N THR A 23 -7.42 -3.34 7.34
CA THR A 23 -6.21 -2.84 6.68
C THR A 23 -6.34 -1.40 6.17
N GLY A 24 -7.42 -0.68 6.51
CA GLY A 24 -7.67 0.71 6.13
C GLY A 24 -8.10 0.91 4.68
N LYS A 25 -8.48 -0.17 3.97
CA LYS A 25 -8.95 -0.10 2.58
C LYS A 25 -10.46 0.10 2.57
N LYS A 26 -10.94 1.06 1.80
CA LYS A 26 -12.37 1.34 1.66
C LYS A 26 -12.95 0.50 0.52
N LEU A 27 -14.11 -0.10 0.75
CA LEU A 27 -14.84 -0.89 -0.25
C LEU A 27 -16.34 -0.68 -0.10
N GLN A 28 -17.07 -0.93 -1.18
CA GLN A 28 -18.53 -0.99 -1.19
C GLN A 28 -18.96 -2.36 -1.70
N ARG A 29 -19.87 -3.00 -0.98
CA ARG A 29 -20.45 -4.29 -1.35
C ARG A 29 -21.83 -4.09 -1.97
N CYS A 30 -22.29 -5.07 -2.72
CA CYS A 30 -23.68 -5.10 -3.15
C CYS A 30 -24.64 -5.19 -1.95
N SER A 31 -25.79 -4.53 -2.00
CA SER A 31 -26.88 -4.67 -1.00
C SER A 31 -27.30 -6.12 -0.77
N LYS A 32 -27.34 -6.93 -1.84
CA LYS A 32 -27.66 -8.37 -1.81
C LYS A 32 -26.46 -9.28 -1.52
N GLY A 33 -25.31 -8.70 -1.20
CA GLY A 33 -24.08 -9.41 -0.87
C GLY A 33 -23.71 -9.18 0.59
N GLU A 34 -23.34 -10.25 1.27
CA GLU A 34 -22.82 -10.20 2.63
C GLU A 34 -21.50 -10.96 2.73
N TRP A 35 -20.62 -10.50 3.62
CA TRP A 35 -19.36 -11.18 3.91
C TRP A 35 -19.49 -11.91 5.24
N ASP A 36 -19.45 -13.23 5.19
CA ASP A 36 -19.42 -14.05 6.40
C ASP A 36 -17.96 -14.19 6.86
N ALA A 37 -17.65 -13.60 8.01
CA ALA A 37 -16.31 -13.62 8.59
C ALA A 37 -15.89 -15.01 9.11
N ASN A 38 -16.85 -15.87 9.46
CA ASN A 38 -16.58 -17.21 9.99
C ASN A 38 -16.15 -18.17 8.87
N THR A 39 -16.88 -18.15 7.76
CA THR A 39 -16.58 -19.00 6.59
C THR A 39 -15.60 -18.34 5.62
N ARG A 40 -15.31 -17.04 5.78
CA ARG A 40 -14.52 -16.22 4.86
C ARG A 40 -15.05 -16.27 3.43
N GLN A 41 -16.37 -16.35 3.29
CA GLN A 41 -17.06 -16.42 2.00
C GLN A 41 -18.07 -15.29 1.85
N ALA A 42 -18.32 -14.92 0.59
CA ALA A 42 -19.39 -13.98 0.26
C ALA A 42 -20.69 -14.77 0.05
N VAL A 43 -21.72 -14.43 0.81
CA VAL A 43 -23.07 -14.99 0.68
C VAL A 43 -23.90 -14.05 -0.19
N GLY A 44 -24.54 -14.59 -1.24
CA GLY A 44 -25.33 -13.81 -2.19
C GLY A 44 -24.48 -13.20 -3.32
N CYS A 45 -24.63 -11.89 -3.56
CA CYS A 45 -23.89 -11.23 -4.64
C CYS A 45 -22.42 -10.96 -4.26
N THR A 46 -21.47 -11.49 -5.04
CA THR A 46 -20.03 -11.42 -4.77
C THR A 46 -19.36 -10.12 -5.21
N TYR A 47 -20.12 -9.16 -5.76
CA TYR A 47 -19.58 -7.91 -6.26
C TYR A 47 -19.03 -7.02 -5.13
N VAL A 48 -17.79 -6.56 -5.32
CA VAL A 48 -17.11 -5.61 -4.43
C VAL A 48 -16.47 -4.51 -5.26
N LYS A 49 -16.85 -3.26 -5.00
CA LYS A 49 -16.23 -2.05 -5.54
C LYS A 49 -15.18 -1.55 -4.56
N TRP A 50 -13.91 -1.62 -4.95
CA TRP A 50 -12.82 -1.05 -4.14
C TRP A 50 -12.73 0.45 -4.37
N LEU A 51 -12.77 1.23 -3.29
CA LEU A 51 -12.59 2.67 -3.33
C LEU A 51 -11.11 2.99 -3.08
N ASN A 52 -10.53 3.83 -3.93
CA ASN A 52 -9.17 4.30 -3.70
C ASN A 52 -9.16 5.20 -2.46
N SER A 53 -8.21 4.97 -1.55
CA SER A 53 -7.97 5.90 -0.45
C SER A 53 -7.60 7.27 -1.03
N PRO A 54 -8.16 8.37 -0.51
CA PRO A 54 -7.81 9.71 -0.98
C PRO A 54 -6.31 9.94 -0.77
N ALA A 55 -5.68 10.61 -1.74
CA ALA A 55 -4.28 11.01 -1.59
C ALA A 55 -4.19 12.09 -0.51
N GLU A 56 -3.24 11.95 0.42
CA GLU A 56 -3.05 12.90 1.50
C GLU A 56 -2.10 14.00 1.05
N THR A 57 -2.51 15.26 1.14
CA THR A 57 -1.65 16.40 0.80
C THR A 57 -0.56 16.56 1.85
N LEU A 58 0.70 16.56 1.41
CA LEU A 58 1.87 16.78 2.24
C LEU A 58 2.19 18.27 2.33
N LYS A 59 2.91 18.67 3.39
CA LYS A 59 3.46 20.04 3.53
C LYS A 59 4.68 20.30 2.62
N GLU A 60 5.23 19.25 2.03
CA GLU A 60 6.38 19.32 1.14
C GLU A 60 5.96 19.79 -0.27
N MET A 61 6.81 20.58 -0.90
CA MET A 61 6.60 21.12 -2.24
C MET A 61 7.38 20.31 -3.28
N CYS A 62 6.84 20.20 -4.49
CA CYS A 62 7.48 19.52 -5.59
C CYS A 62 8.75 20.26 -6.00
N PRO A 63 9.92 19.60 -6.06
CA PRO A 63 11.18 20.25 -6.42
C PRO A 63 11.22 20.70 -7.88
N THR A 64 10.37 20.13 -8.74
CA THR A 64 10.36 20.43 -10.18
C THR A 64 9.44 21.59 -10.54
N CYS A 65 8.29 21.72 -9.88
CA CYS A 65 7.26 22.71 -10.26
C CYS A 65 6.72 23.55 -9.10
N GLY A 66 7.16 23.32 -7.86
CA GLY A 66 6.71 24.07 -6.69
C GLY A 66 5.27 23.79 -6.23
N ALA A 67 4.51 22.94 -6.92
CA ALA A 67 3.17 22.53 -6.48
C ALA A 67 3.24 21.58 -5.26
N PRO A 68 2.21 21.49 -4.41
CA PRO A 68 2.24 20.62 -3.23
C PRO A 68 2.39 19.14 -3.60
N LEU A 69 3.13 18.39 -2.79
CA LEU A 69 3.22 16.93 -2.91
C LEU A 69 2.02 16.25 -2.29
N VAL A 70 1.64 15.11 -2.85
CA VAL A 70 0.61 14.24 -2.30
C VAL A 70 1.18 12.85 -2.03
N LEU A 71 0.86 12.29 -0.87
CA LEU A 71 1.12 10.92 -0.52
C LEU A 71 0.02 10.04 -1.10
N GLN A 72 0.37 9.22 -2.08
CA GLN A 72 -0.54 8.26 -2.68
C GLN A 72 -0.11 6.85 -2.29
N THR A 73 -1.09 6.04 -1.89
CA THR A 73 -0.89 4.60 -1.67
C THR A 73 -1.46 3.84 -2.86
N THR A 74 -0.62 3.00 -3.47
CA THR A 74 -1.06 2.09 -4.56
C THR A 74 -2.00 1.01 -4.04
N ARG A 75 -2.75 0.34 -4.94
CA ARG A 75 -3.59 -0.82 -4.58
C ARG A 75 -2.82 -1.92 -3.82
N SER A 76 -1.55 -2.08 -4.15
CA SER A 76 -0.61 -3.04 -3.54
C SER A 76 -0.04 -2.57 -2.19
N GLY A 77 -0.40 -1.37 -1.71
CA GLY A 77 0.06 -0.85 -0.43
C GLY A 77 1.44 -0.16 -0.46
N LYS A 78 2.07 -0.04 -1.63
CA LYS A 78 3.29 0.78 -1.78
C LYS A 78 2.91 2.25 -1.71
N LYS A 79 3.63 3.03 -0.92
CA LYS A 79 3.45 4.47 -0.76
C LYS A 79 4.41 5.21 -1.69
N MET A 80 3.94 6.30 -2.27
CA MET A 80 4.77 7.20 -3.08
C MET A 80 4.34 8.65 -2.83
N LYS A 81 5.30 9.56 -2.87
CA LYS A 81 5.05 10.99 -3.00
C LYS A 81 4.99 11.29 -4.48
N LYS A 82 3.91 11.92 -4.94
CA LYS A 82 3.83 12.43 -6.31
C LYS A 82 3.45 13.91 -6.28
N CYS A 83 3.74 14.62 -7.36
CA CYS A 83 3.23 15.97 -7.49
C CYS A 83 1.69 15.97 -7.53
N SER A 84 1.05 16.96 -6.89
CA SER A 84 -0.41 17.16 -7.00
C SER A 84 -0.89 17.34 -8.44
N THR A 85 -0.04 17.90 -9.31
CA THR A 85 -0.33 18.07 -10.75
C THR A 85 -0.02 16.81 -11.58
N ALA A 86 0.51 15.74 -10.97
CA ALA A 86 0.82 14.50 -11.67
C ALA A 86 -0.46 13.73 -12.02
N GLY A 87 -0.76 13.69 -13.31
CA GLY A 87 -1.87 12.98 -13.92
C GLY A 87 -1.43 11.77 -14.74
N TRP A 88 -2.39 10.89 -14.99
CA TRP A 88 -2.23 9.79 -15.93
C TRP A 88 -3.41 9.81 -16.89
N ASP A 89 -3.13 10.08 -18.15
CA ASP A 89 -4.13 9.95 -19.21
C ASP A 89 -4.30 8.46 -19.53
N ARG A 90 -5.48 7.91 -19.20
CA ARG A 90 -5.79 6.50 -19.40
C ARG A 90 -6.01 6.15 -20.87
N GLU A 91 -6.47 7.09 -21.69
CA GLU A 91 -6.78 6.85 -23.10
C GLU A 91 -5.47 6.71 -23.90
N ASN A 92 -4.58 7.70 -23.74
CA ASN A 92 -3.31 7.73 -24.46
C ASN A 92 -2.19 6.95 -23.74
N ARG A 93 -2.41 6.55 -22.47
CA ARG A 93 -1.40 5.91 -21.60
C ARG A 93 -0.14 6.76 -21.44
N VAL A 94 -0.33 8.07 -21.27
CA VAL A 94 0.75 9.05 -21.13
C VAL A 94 0.66 9.72 -19.77
N ALA A 95 1.81 9.94 -19.14
CA ALA A 95 1.89 10.75 -17.92
C ALA A 95 1.65 12.23 -18.28
N THR A 96 0.68 12.85 -17.63
CA THR A 96 0.32 14.25 -17.83
C THR A 96 0.72 15.09 -16.63
N GLY A 97 1.07 16.36 -16.85
CA GLY A 97 1.52 17.27 -15.79
C GLY A 97 2.95 16.99 -15.31
N CYS A 98 3.24 17.24 -14.03
CA CYS A 98 4.59 17.10 -13.49
C CYS A 98 4.96 15.61 -13.29
N PRO A 99 6.08 15.12 -13.85
CA PRO A 99 6.48 13.71 -13.77
C PRO A 99 7.09 13.31 -12.42
N TYR A 100 7.17 14.24 -11.45
CA TYR A 100 7.82 13.98 -10.17
C TYR A 100 7.07 12.90 -9.37
N VAL A 101 7.74 11.78 -9.15
CA VAL A 101 7.31 10.65 -8.34
C VAL A 101 8.51 10.14 -7.54
N GLU A 102 8.34 10.04 -6.23
CA GLU A 102 9.31 9.48 -5.30
C GLU A 102 8.65 8.29 -4.58
N TRP A 103 9.21 7.09 -4.77
CA TRP A 103 8.73 5.89 -4.09
C TRP A 103 9.28 5.83 -2.68
N LEU A 104 8.39 5.73 -1.69
CA LEU A 104 8.79 5.51 -0.30
C LEU A 104 9.14 4.03 -0.13
N GLY A 105 10.43 3.75 -0.03
CA GLY A 105 10.98 2.42 0.22
C GLY A 105 10.89 1.99 1.67
N ASN A 106 11.65 0.95 2.01
CA ASN A 106 11.82 0.53 3.39
C ASN A 106 12.78 1.49 4.10
N THR A 107 12.49 1.88 5.33
CA THR A 107 13.46 2.60 6.17
C THR A 107 14.34 1.59 6.89
N VAL A 108 15.64 1.86 6.93
CA VAL A 108 16.64 1.03 7.60
C VAL A 108 17.28 1.88 8.69
N GLU A 109 17.17 1.45 9.93
CA GLU A 109 17.77 2.06 11.11
C GLU A 109 18.84 1.11 11.66
N GLU A 110 20.06 1.59 11.91
CA GLU A 110 21.09 0.77 12.54
C GLU A 110 20.76 0.54 14.02
N LEU A 111 20.97 -0.68 14.52
CA LEU A 111 20.86 -1.01 15.93
C LEU A 111 22.26 -1.28 16.52
N ASN A 112 22.41 -1.04 17.82
CA ASN A 112 23.62 -1.39 18.58
C ASN A 112 23.65 -2.86 19.03
N GLU A 113 22.72 -3.68 18.52
CA GLU A 113 22.62 -5.11 18.82
C GLU A 113 23.43 -5.92 17.80
N THR A 114 24.03 -7.02 18.25
CA THR A 114 24.78 -7.96 17.41
C THR A 114 23.90 -9.14 16.99
N CYS A 115 24.16 -9.68 15.81
CA CYS A 115 23.43 -10.80 15.25
C CYS A 115 23.85 -12.11 15.95
N PRO A 116 22.91 -12.92 16.47
CA PRO A 116 23.25 -14.14 17.20
C PRO A 116 23.84 -15.26 16.32
N LEU A 117 23.79 -15.12 14.99
CA LEU A 117 24.29 -16.13 14.05
C LEU A 117 25.68 -15.80 13.47
N CYS A 118 26.07 -14.53 13.43
CA CYS A 118 27.29 -14.11 12.73
C CYS A 118 27.98 -12.88 13.33
N ASP A 119 27.57 -12.43 14.52
CA ASP A 119 28.12 -11.32 15.30
C ASP A 119 28.13 -9.93 14.64
N ASN A 120 27.65 -9.82 13.39
CA ASN A 120 27.49 -8.54 12.69
C ASN A 120 26.36 -7.69 13.28
N LYS A 121 26.37 -6.37 13.04
CA LYS A 121 25.32 -5.47 13.53
C LYS A 121 23.94 -5.83 12.98
N LEU A 122 22.91 -5.68 13.81
CA LEU A 122 21.51 -5.76 13.41
C LEU A 122 21.04 -4.42 12.86
N VAL A 123 20.12 -4.49 11.89
CA VAL A 123 19.41 -3.33 11.35
C VAL A 123 17.91 -3.54 11.53
N LYS A 124 17.22 -2.48 11.94
CA LYS A 124 15.76 -2.43 12.03
C LYS A 124 15.21 -1.90 10.73
N VAL A 125 14.42 -2.71 10.05
CA VAL A 125 13.78 -2.36 8.79
C VAL A 125 12.29 -2.15 9.03
N THR A 126 11.78 -0.99 8.63
CA THR A 126 10.34 -0.76 8.52
C THR A 126 9.95 -0.93 7.05
N THR A 127 9.11 -1.92 6.78
CA THR A 127 8.60 -2.18 5.43
C THR A 127 7.67 -1.05 4.97
N SER A 128 7.45 -0.93 3.66
CA SER A 128 6.48 0.03 3.09
C SER A 128 5.05 -0.12 3.65
N SER A 129 4.71 -1.30 4.18
CA SER A 129 3.43 -1.61 4.84
C SER A 129 3.38 -1.24 6.33
N GLY A 130 4.49 -0.74 6.89
CA GLY A 130 4.61 -0.36 8.30
C GLY A 130 5.06 -1.49 9.23
N LYS A 131 5.12 -2.75 8.75
CA LYS A 131 5.66 -3.87 9.54
C LYS A 131 7.15 -3.66 9.81
N LYS A 132 7.58 -3.94 11.03
CA LYS A 132 8.96 -3.77 11.49
C LYS A 132 9.62 -5.13 11.69
N MET A 133 10.88 -5.23 11.31
CA MET A 133 11.70 -6.42 11.56
C MET A 133 13.14 -6.02 11.88
N LYS A 134 13.82 -6.80 12.69
CA LYS A 134 15.27 -6.78 12.81
C LYS A 134 15.82 -7.81 11.83
N LYS A 135 16.82 -7.43 11.04
CA LYS A 135 17.57 -8.38 10.23
C LYS A 135 19.06 -8.14 10.41
N CYS A 136 19.87 -9.14 10.11
CA CYS A 136 21.31 -8.94 10.05
C CYS A 136 21.66 -7.90 8.96
N SER A 137 22.65 -7.03 9.22
CA SER A 137 23.17 -6.08 8.24
C SER A 137 23.63 -6.75 6.94
N THR A 138 24.16 -7.98 7.03
CA THR A 138 24.60 -8.77 5.87
C THR A 138 23.46 -9.51 5.16
N ALA A 139 22.23 -9.48 5.70
CA ALA A 139 21.09 -10.19 5.14
C ALA A 139 20.63 -9.52 3.84
N GLY A 140 20.77 -10.24 2.73
CA GLY A 140 20.39 -9.81 1.39
C GLY A 140 19.50 -10.83 0.67
N TRP A 141 19.02 -10.44 -0.50
CA TRP A 141 18.24 -11.29 -1.40
C TRP A 141 18.84 -11.18 -2.79
N ASN A 142 19.27 -12.31 -3.36
CA ASN A 142 19.69 -12.36 -4.74
C ASN A 142 18.46 -12.58 -5.63
N ALA A 143 18.08 -11.55 -6.40
CA ALA A 143 16.89 -11.61 -7.25
C ALA A 143 17.03 -12.57 -8.45
N GLU A 144 18.26 -12.84 -8.89
CA GLU A 144 18.55 -13.70 -10.05
C GLU A 144 18.34 -15.17 -9.69
N PHE A 145 18.95 -15.63 -8.59
CA PHE A 145 18.83 -17.01 -8.12
C PHE A 145 17.64 -17.23 -7.18
N ARG A 146 16.98 -16.16 -6.73
CA ARG A 146 15.86 -16.19 -5.76
C ARG A 146 16.24 -16.89 -4.45
N GLU A 147 17.42 -16.57 -3.95
CA GLU A 147 17.98 -17.16 -2.74
C GLU A 147 18.41 -16.06 -1.74
N PRO A 148 18.32 -16.34 -0.42
CA PRO A 148 18.86 -15.44 0.57
C PRO A 148 20.39 -15.42 0.50
N THR A 149 20.99 -14.23 0.55
CA THR A 149 22.45 -14.06 0.58
C THR A 149 22.88 -13.55 1.94
N GLY A 150 24.02 -14.05 2.44
CA GLY A 150 24.56 -13.67 3.73
C GLY A 150 23.82 -14.30 4.90
N CYS A 151 23.85 -13.64 6.06
CA CYS A 151 23.17 -14.15 7.25
C CYS A 151 21.63 -14.11 7.10
N THR A 152 20.97 -15.24 7.39
CA THR A 152 19.52 -15.42 7.26
C THR A 152 18.73 -14.99 8.50
N TYR A 153 19.37 -14.41 9.51
CA TYR A 153 18.71 -13.96 10.73
C TYR A 153 17.70 -12.83 10.43
N ILE A 154 16.43 -13.12 10.72
CA ILE A 154 15.30 -12.20 10.63
C ILE A 154 14.42 -12.42 11.86
N GLU A 155 14.10 -11.33 12.55
CA GLU A 155 13.19 -11.32 13.69
C GLU A 155 12.10 -10.28 13.44
N TRP A 156 10.84 -10.71 13.40
CA TRP A 156 9.71 -9.79 13.24
C TRP A 156 9.37 -9.14 14.57
N LEU A 157 9.41 -7.80 14.58
CA LEU A 157 8.94 -7.00 15.70
C LEU A 157 7.43 -6.86 15.53
N ASN A 158 6.67 -7.87 15.94
CA ASN A 158 5.21 -7.83 15.89
C ASN A 158 4.70 -6.56 16.60
N SER A 159 3.93 -5.76 15.86
CA SER A 159 3.04 -4.73 16.40
C SER A 159 1.61 -5.14 16.08
#